data_AF-K7NBJ7-F1
#
_entry.id   AF-K7NBJ7-F1
#
_cell.length_a   1.000
_cell.length_b   1.000
_cell.length_c   1.000
_cell.angle_alpha   90.00
_cell.angle_beta   90.00
_cell.angle_gamma   90.00
#
_symmetry.space_group_name_H-M   'P 1'
#
loop_
_entity.id
_entity.type
_entity.pdbx_description
1 polymer ?
#
loop_
_entity_poly.entity_id
_entity_poly.type
_entity_poly.pdbx_seq_one_letter_code
_entity_poly.pdbx_strand_id
1 'polypeptide(L)'
;MAISELMADVGISVDMDYGPSSGSAGSSRVQRALKENFGYNQSVHQINRSDFSKQDWEAQIDKELSQNQPVYYQGVGKVGGHAFVIDGADGRNFYHVNWGWGGVSDGFFRLDALNPSALGTGGGAGGFNGYQSAVVGIKP
;
A
#
# COMPACT_ATOMS: atom_id res chain seq x y z
N MET A 1 16.51 17.16 -5.96
CA MET A 1 16.53 17.20 -4.48
C MET A 1 15.14 17.22 -3.83
N ALA A 2 14.03 17.11 -4.57
CA ALA A 2 12.70 17.10 -3.94
C ALA A 2 12.28 15.72 -3.39
N ILE A 3 12.59 14.63 -4.10
CA ILE A 3 12.10 13.29 -3.75
C ILE A 3 12.85 12.68 -2.56
N SER A 4 14.14 12.95 -2.41
CA SER A 4 14.95 12.40 -1.32
C SER A 4 14.53 12.94 0.04
N GLU A 5 14.19 14.23 0.10
CA GLU A 5 13.68 14.88 1.31
C GLU A 5 12.29 14.34 1.66
N LEU A 6 11.38 14.30 0.66
CA LEU A 6 10.06 13.68 0.84
C LEU A 6 10.16 12.24 1.38
N MET A 7 11.04 11.41 0.82
CA MET A 7 11.20 10.03 1.26
C MET A 7 11.78 9.92 2.67
N ALA A 8 12.71 10.81 3.03
CA ALA A 8 13.25 10.86 4.38
C ALA A 8 12.16 11.28 5.39
N ASP A 9 11.40 12.33 5.08
CA ASP A 9 10.30 12.82 5.93
C ASP A 9 9.22 11.76 6.11
N VAL A 10 8.79 11.13 5.01
CA VAL A 10 7.83 10.02 5.04
C VAL A 10 8.38 8.87 5.87
N GLY A 11 9.61 8.42 5.62
CA GLY A 11 10.20 7.31 6.36
C GLY A 11 10.33 7.62 7.87
N ILE A 12 10.75 8.83 8.24
CA ILE A 12 10.81 9.26 9.65
C ILE A 12 9.40 9.25 10.26
N SER A 13 8.40 9.81 9.57
CA SER A 13 7.03 9.90 10.09
C SER A 13 6.38 8.54 10.33
N VAL A 14 6.82 7.49 9.62
CA VAL A 14 6.30 6.13 9.75
C VAL A 14 7.16 5.23 10.64
N ASP A 15 8.06 5.79 11.43
CA ASP A 15 8.99 5.07 12.29
C ASP A 15 9.77 3.99 11.51
N MET A 16 10.27 4.35 10.31
CA MET A 16 11.00 3.44 9.43
C MET A 16 12.30 2.97 10.09
N ASP A 17 12.51 1.67 10.12
CA ASP A 17 13.78 1.04 10.48
C ASP A 17 14.70 1.08 9.25
N TYR A 18 15.71 1.95 9.29
CA TYR A 18 16.60 2.21 8.16
C TYR A 18 17.79 1.26 8.14
N GLY A 19 18.02 0.62 6.99
CA GLY A 19 19.18 -0.20 6.70
C GLY A 19 19.40 -0.35 5.20
N PRO A 20 20.24 -1.30 4.75
CA PRO A 20 20.34 -1.67 3.33
C PRO A 20 18.99 -2.08 2.71
N SER A 21 18.07 -2.54 3.57
CA SER A 21 16.62 -2.60 3.34
C SER A 21 15.94 -1.85 4.48
N SER A 22 14.84 -1.15 4.19
CA SER A 22 14.06 -0.43 5.20
C SER A 22 12.69 -1.04 5.41
N GLY A 23 12.21 -1.08 6.66
CA GLY A 23 10.91 -1.64 7.03
C GLY A 23 10.15 -0.74 8.01
N SER A 24 8.81 -0.76 7.95
CA SER A 24 7.94 0.00 8.86
C SER A 24 6.77 -0.86 9.31
N ALA A 25 6.11 -0.48 10.41
CA ALA A 25 4.83 -1.06 10.84
C ALA A 25 3.70 -0.82 9.81
N GLY A 26 3.90 0.06 8.83
CA GLY A 26 3.07 0.18 7.65
C GLY A 26 1.74 0.88 7.92
N SER A 27 0.58 0.26 7.60
CA SER A 27 -0.74 0.92 7.59
C SER A 27 -1.05 1.78 8.83
N SER A 28 -0.73 1.30 10.03
CA SER A 28 -1.01 2.02 11.28
C SER A 28 -0.18 3.29 11.44
N ARG A 29 1.06 3.27 10.95
CA ARG A 29 1.96 4.41 10.94
C ARG A 29 1.62 5.37 9.81
N VAL A 30 1.30 4.84 8.63
CA VAL A 30 0.94 5.63 7.44
C VAL A 30 -0.32 6.45 7.69
N GLN A 31 -1.40 5.84 8.20
CA GLN A 31 -2.63 6.62 8.46
C GLN A 31 -2.41 7.74 9.49
N ARG A 32 -1.56 7.51 10.49
CA ARG A 32 -1.21 8.49 11.51
C ARG A 32 -0.37 9.62 10.90
N ALA A 33 0.73 9.27 10.22
CA ALA A 33 1.65 10.20 9.62
C ALA A 33 0.97 11.13 8.61
N LEU A 34 0.10 10.58 7.75
CA LEU A 34 -0.66 11.37 6.78
C LEU A 34 -1.50 12.45 7.47
N LYS A 35 -2.16 12.15 8.59
CA LYS A 35 -2.97 13.12 9.34
C LYS A 35 -2.13 14.07 10.18
N GLU A 36 -1.17 13.56 10.95
CA GLU A 36 -0.45 14.31 11.98
C GLU A 36 0.73 15.10 11.42
N ASN A 37 1.47 14.56 10.46
CA ASN A 37 2.69 15.16 9.92
C ASN A 37 2.43 15.88 8.59
N PHE A 38 1.58 15.32 7.73
CA PHE A 38 1.36 15.84 6.38
C PHE A 38 0.02 16.57 6.19
N GLY A 39 -0.81 16.64 7.23
CA GLY A 39 -2.04 17.44 7.23
C GLY A 39 -3.13 16.97 6.27
N TYR A 40 -3.13 15.69 5.89
CA TYR A 40 -4.20 15.10 5.07
C TYR A 40 -5.53 15.06 5.83
N ASN A 41 -6.61 14.93 5.07
CA ASN A 41 -7.97 14.88 5.56
C ASN A 41 -8.18 13.81 6.65
N GLN A 42 -9.07 14.10 7.61
CA GLN A 42 -9.43 13.16 8.67
C GLN A 42 -10.14 11.90 8.15
N SER A 43 -10.56 11.88 6.87
CA SER A 43 -11.01 10.67 6.19
C SER A 43 -9.93 9.59 6.09
N VAL A 44 -8.64 9.92 6.27
CA VAL A 44 -7.56 8.93 6.24
C VAL A 44 -7.72 7.94 7.39
N HIS A 45 -7.92 6.67 7.06
CA HIS A 45 -8.00 5.59 8.04
C HIS A 45 -7.49 4.26 7.49
N GLN A 46 -7.05 3.40 8.40
CA GLN A 46 -6.67 2.02 8.10
C GLN A 46 -7.92 1.13 8.08
N ILE A 47 -7.97 0.21 7.13
CA ILE A 47 -8.90 -0.92 7.07
C ILE A 47 -8.11 -2.23 6.97
N ASN A 48 -8.56 -3.28 7.65
CA ASN A 48 -7.91 -4.60 7.59
C ASN A 48 -8.72 -5.56 6.72
N ARG A 49 -8.06 -6.33 5.86
CA ARG A 49 -8.73 -7.27 4.97
C ARG A 49 -9.59 -8.31 5.70
N SER A 50 -9.18 -8.69 6.92
CA SER A 50 -9.89 -9.67 7.77
C SER A 50 -11.29 -9.24 8.17
N ASP A 51 -11.55 -7.94 8.19
CA ASP A 51 -12.78 -7.36 8.75
C ASP A 51 -13.90 -7.26 7.70
N PHE A 52 -13.60 -7.62 6.44
CA PHE A 52 -14.48 -7.44 5.29
C PHE A 52 -14.67 -8.74 4.50
N SER A 53 -15.85 -8.88 3.88
CA SER A 53 -16.03 -9.85 2.80
C SER A 53 -15.14 -9.48 1.61
N LYS A 54 -14.97 -10.41 0.65
CA LYS A 54 -14.21 -10.10 -0.57
C LYS A 54 -14.85 -8.94 -1.34
N GLN A 55 -16.18 -8.96 -1.51
CA GLN A 55 -16.88 -7.90 -2.25
C GLN A 55 -16.81 -6.56 -1.52
N ASP A 56 -16.99 -6.55 -0.20
CA ASP A 56 -16.93 -5.29 0.57
C ASP A 56 -15.53 -4.70 0.58
N TRP A 57 -14.50 -5.56 0.61
CA TRP A 57 -13.10 -5.14 0.53
C TRP A 57 -12.77 -4.49 -0.82
N GLU A 58 -13.13 -5.17 -1.92
CA GLU A 58 -12.98 -4.64 -3.28
C GLU A 58 -13.76 -3.32 -3.43
N ALA A 59 -14.98 -3.24 -2.89
CA ALA A 59 -15.79 -2.03 -2.91
C ALA A 59 -15.17 -0.84 -2.15
N GLN A 60 -14.44 -1.07 -1.05
CA GLN A 60 -13.70 0.02 -0.39
C GLN A 60 -12.63 0.61 -1.31
N ILE A 61 -11.91 -0.24 -2.04
CA ILE A 61 -10.82 0.19 -2.93
C ILE A 61 -11.38 0.84 -4.18
N ASP A 62 -12.41 0.25 -4.79
CA ASP A 62 -13.09 0.81 -5.96
C ASP A 62 -13.67 2.20 -5.66
N LYS A 63 -14.19 2.41 -4.45
CA LYS A 63 -14.70 3.72 -4.03
C LYS A 63 -13.60 4.79 -4.07
N GLU A 64 -12.40 4.49 -3.57
CA GLU A 64 -11.27 5.42 -3.62
C GLU A 64 -10.82 5.68 -5.06
N LEU A 65 -10.68 4.62 -5.85
CA LEU A 65 -10.28 4.72 -7.26
C LEU A 65 -11.29 5.48 -8.12
N SER A 66 -12.59 5.36 -7.83
CA SER A 66 -13.65 6.13 -8.49
C SER A 66 -13.52 7.64 -8.28
N GLN A 67 -12.79 8.05 -7.23
CA GLN A 67 -12.51 9.44 -6.89
C GLN A 67 -11.08 9.85 -7.29
N ASN A 68 -10.38 9.04 -8.11
CA ASN A 68 -8.98 9.22 -8.47
C ASN A 68 -8.06 9.31 -7.24
N GLN A 69 -8.36 8.57 -6.17
CA GLN A 69 -7.54 8.49 -4.96
C GLN A 69 -6.78 7.15 -4.94
N PRO A 70 -5.45 7.17 -5.11
CA PRO A 70 -4.64 5.97 -4.92
C PRO A 70 -4.70 5.48 -3.48
N VAL A 71 -4.63 4.17 -3.31
CA VAL A 71 -4.73 3.48 -2.03
C VAL A 71 -3.36 2.96 -1.63
N TYR A 72 -2.90 3.32 -0.43
CA TYR A 72 -1.78 2.63 0.19
C TYR A 72 -2.26 1.23 0.59
N TYR A 73 -1.53 0.21 0.18
CA TYR A 73 -1.86 -1.17 0.48
C TYR A 73 -0.64 -1.89 1.03
N GLN A 74 -0.86 -2.84 1.94
CA GLN A 74 0.19 -3.74 2.38
C GLN A 74 -0.32 -5.17 2.49
N GLY A 75 0.60 -6.11 2.33
CA GLY A 75 0.37 -7.52 2.58
C GLY A 75 1.62 -8.20 3.08
N VAL A 76 1.44 -9.30 3.79
CA VAL A 76 2.51 -10.12 4.36
C VAL A 76 2.67 -11.38 3.50
N GLY A 77 3.88 -11.55 2.98
CA GLY A 77 4.34 -12.76 2.32
C GLY A 77 5.12 -13.67 3.29
N LYS A 78 5.72 -14.73 2.77
CA LYS A 78 6.40 -15.75 3.60
C LYS A 78 7.55 -15.25 4.47
N VAL A 79 8.19 -14.14 4.09
CA VAL A 79 9.42 -13.65 4.75
C VAL A 79 9.31 -12.19 5.19
N GLY A 80 8.14 -11.57 5.09
CA GLY A 80 7.95 -10.18 5.50
C GLY A 80 6.70 -9.51 4.91
N GLY A 81 6.38 -8.34 5.47
CA GLY A 81 5.39 -7.41 4.93
C GLY A 81 5.97 -6.58 3.79
N HIS A 82 5.15 -6.29 2.79
CA HIS A 82 5.48 -5.35 1.72
C HIS A 82 4.32 -4.39 1.51
N ALA A 83 4.66 -3.13 1.25
CA ALA A 83 3.72 -2.07 0.96
C ALA A 83 3.84 -1.63 -0.50
N PHE A 84 2.71 -1.33 -1.10
CA PHE A 84 2.58 -0.95 -2.51
C PHE A 84 1.36 -0.03 -2.68
N VAL A 85 1.22 0.55 -3.85
CA VAL A 85 0.11 1.46 -4.17
C VAL A 85 -0.83 0.78 -5.15
N ILE A 86 -2.13 0.89 -4.89
CA ILE A 86 -3.17 0.60 -5.87
C ILE A 86 -3.68 1.93 -6.43
N ASP A 87 -3.54 2.13 -7.73
CA ASP A 87 -3.86 3.41 -8.40
C ASP A 87 -4.76 3.24 -9.64
N GLY A 88 -5.30 2.04 -9.87
CA GLY A 88 -6.24 1.80 -10.96
C GLY A 88 -6.98 0.48 -10.86
N ALA A 89 -8.04 0.33 -11.65
CA ALA A 89 -8.80 -0.91 -11.78
C ALA A 89 -9.21 -1.11 -13.25
N ASP A 90 -9.29 -2.38 -13.69
CA ASP A 90 -9.65 -2.73 -15.08
C ASP A 90 -11.14 -3.05 -15.27
N GLY A 91 -11.94 -2.95 -14.19
CA GLY A 91 -13.37 -3.28 -14.18
C GLY A 91 -13.68 -4.78 -14.16
N ARG A 92 -12.69 -5.67 -14.05
CA ARG A 92 -12.84 -7.14 -14.00
C ARG A 92 -12.25 -7.72 -12.71
N ASN A 93 -12.25 -6.92 -11.64
CA ASN A 93 -11.65 -7.19 -10.33
C ASN A 93 -10.13 -7.40 -10.40
N PHE A 94 -9.47 -6.74 -11.36
CA PHE A 94 -8.03 -6.54 -11.30
C PHE A 94 -7.71 -5.09 -10.98
N TYR A 95 -6.68 -4.93 -10.17
CA TYR A 95 -6.20 -3.66 -9.67
C TYR A 95 -4.79 -3.43 -10.18
N HIS A 96 -4.53 -2.21 -10.68
CA HIS A 96 -3.19 -1.81 -11.02
C HIS A 96 -2.40 -1.62 -9.73
N VAL A 97 -1.27 -2.32 -9.64
CA VAL A 97 -0.37 -2.31 -8.49
C VAL A 97 0.97 -1.72 -8.91
N ASN A 98 1.38 -0.67 -8.21
CA ASN A 98 2.75 -0.18 -8.23
C ASN A 98 3.50 -0.77 -7.03
N TRP A 99 4.44 -1.68 -7.30
CA TRP A 99 5.15 -2.43 -6.26
C TRP A 99 6.25 -1.64 -5.56
N GLY A 100 6.58 -0.44 -6.03
CA GLY A 100 7.68 0.36 -5.49
C GLY A 100 9.07 -0.14 -5.92
N TRP A 101 9.17 -0.89 -7.03
CA TRP A 101 10.43 -1.46 -7.53
C TRP A 101 10.86 -0.87 -8.88
N GLY A 102 10.57 0.40 -9.11
CA GLY A 102 10.96 1.09 -10.34
C GLY A 102 10.27 0.54 -11.60
N GLY A 103 9.03 0.06 -11.48
CA GLY A 103 8.26 -0.52 -12.58
C GLY A 103 8.36 -2.05 -12.70
N VAL A 104 9.24 -2.70 -11.94
CA VAL A 104 9.37 -4.16 -11.97
C VAL A 104 8.08 -4.81 -11.44
N SER A 105 7.48 -5.65 -12.27
CA SER A 105 6.23 -6.38 -11.99
C SER A 105 4.97 -5.51 -11.85
N ASP A 106 5.05 -4.20 -12.10
CA ASP A 106 3.86 -3.34 -12.08
C ASP A 106 2.83 -3.84 -13.10
N GLY A 107 1.55 -3.75 -12.75
CA GLY A 107 0.48 -4.23 -13.60
C GLY A 107 -0.77 -4.62 -12.83
N PHE A 108 -1.63 -5.39 -13.49
CA PHE A 108 -2.96 -5.73 -12.99
C PHE A 108 -2.97 -7.06 -12.24
N PHE A 109 -3.35 -7.02 -10.95
CA PHE A 109 -3.40 -8.16 -10.05
C PHE A 109 -4.78 -8.31 -9.40
N ARG A 110 -5.10 -9.54 -9.00
CA ARG A 110 -6.22 -9.77 -8.07
C ARG A 110 -5.72 -9.61 -6.63
N LEU A 111 -6.54 -9.03 -5.77
CA LEU A 111 -6.17 -8.77 -4.37
C LEU A 111 -6.00 -10.05 -3.53
N ASP A 112 -6.58 -11.16 -3.97
CA ASP A 112 -6.40 -12.49 -3.39
C ASP A 112 -5.19 -13.25 -3.98
N ALA A 113 -4.52 -12.68 -4.98
CA ALA A 113 -3.39 -13.29 -5.68
C ALA A 113 -2.29 -12.25 -5.99
N LEU A 114 -1.77 -11.61 -4.94
CA LEU A 114 -0.69 -10.62 -5.01
C LEU A 114 0.69 -11.31 -5.11
N ASN A 115 0.95 -11.87 -6.30
CA ASN A 115 2.15 -12.61 -6.66
C ASN A 115 2.86 -11.94 -7.85
N PRO A 116 3.78 -10.99 -7.62
CA PRO A 116 4.60 -10.41 -8.70
C PRO A 116 5.55 -11.47 -9.30
N SER A 117 5.80 -11.37 -10.61
CA SER A 117 6.64 -12.34 -11.36
C SER A 117 8.13 -12.18 -11.09
N ALA A 118 8.57 -10.97 -10.75
CA ALA A 118 9.90 -10.64 -10.26
C ALA A 118 9.81 -9.77 -9.00
N LEU A 119 10.72 -9.99 -8.06
CA LEU A 119 10.77 -9.27 -6.78
C LEU A 119 11.89 -8.22 -6.81
N GLY A 120 11.61 -7.06 -6.22
CA GLY A 120 12.62 -6.04 -5.92
C GLY A 120 13.07 -6.08 -4.46
N THR A 121 13.87 -5.09 -4.06
CA THR A 121 14.33 -4.95 -2.68
C THR A 121 13.16 -4.89 -1.70
N GLY A 122 13.24 -5.66 -0.62
CA GLY A 122 12.14 -5.79 0.36
C GLY A 122 11.02 -6.75 -0.07
N GLY A 123 11.05 -7.29 -1.29
CA GLY A 123 10.00 -8.19 -1.79
C GLY A 123 10.03 -9.61 -1.24
N GLY A 124 11.09 -9.97 -0.50
CA GLY A 124 11.13 -11.23 0.22
C GLY A 124 10.99 -12.44 -0.70
N ALA A 125 9.93 -13.23 -0.48
CA ALA A 125 9.57 -14.42 -1.26
C ALA A 125 8.21 -14.28 -1.96
N GLY A 126 7.67 -13.05 -2.05
CA GLY A 126 6.39 -12.75 -2.68
C GLY A 126 5.16 -13.31 -1.95
N GLY A 127 4.02 -13.27 -2.65
CA GLY A 127 2.75 -13.82 -2.18
C GLY A 127 2.15 -13.07 -1.01
N PHE A 128 2.04 -11.75 -1.14
CA PHE A 128 1.58 -10.78 -0.12
C PHE A 128 0.07 -10.89 0.16
N ASN A 129 -0.41 -12.10 0.40
CA ASN A 129 -1.81 -12.45 0.60
C ASN A 129 -2.19 -12.61 2.08
N GLY A 130 -1.23 -12.61 3.00
CA GLY A 130 -1.46 -12.67 4.45
C GLY A 130 -1.57 -11.28 5.07
N TYR A 131 -2.28 -11.17 6.20
CA TYR A 131 -2.38 -9.96 7.04
C TYR A 131 -2.50 -8.64 6.26
N GLN A 132 -3.34 -8.65 5.22
CA GLN A 132 -3.50 -7.50 4.34
C GLN A 132 -4.23 -6.37 5.05
N SER A 133 -3.80 -5.14 4.78
CA SER A 133 -4.49 -3.93 5.20
C SER A 133 -4.23 -2.81 4.20
N ALA A 134 -5.09 -1.81 4.22
CA ALA A 134 -4.99 -0.65 3.34
C ALA A 134 -5.23 0.64 4.14
N VAL A 135 -4.73 1.75 3.63
CA VAL A 135 -5.08 3.09 4.10
C VAL A 135 -5.83 3.78 2.97
N VAL A 136 -7.06 4.16 3.27
CA VAL A 136 -8.02 4.76 2.33
C VAL A 136 -8.40 6.17 2.80
N GLY A 137 -9.02 6.96 1.92
CA GLY A 137 -9.42 8.34 2.18
C GLY A 137 -8.26 9.33 2.11
N ILE A 138 -7.22 8.99 1.35
CA ILE A 138 -5.98 9.77 1.21
C ILE A 138 -6.22 10.95 0.26
N LYS A 139 -6.58 12.10 0.85
CA LYS A 139 -6.75 13.38 0.15
C LYS A 139 -6.39 14.56 1.08
N PRO A 140 -6.08 15.74 0.52
CA PRO A 140 -5.90 16.97 1.29
C PRO A 140 -7.16 17.35 2.11
#